data_AF-A0A0A5I778-F1
#
_entry.id   AF-A0A0A5I778-F1
#
_cell.length_a   1.000
_cell.length_b   1.000
_cell.length_c   1.000
_cell.angle_alpha   90.00
_cell.angle_beta   90.00
_cell.angle_gamma   90.00
#
_symmetry.space_group_name_H-M   'P 1'
#
loop_
_entity.id
_entity.type
_entity.pdbx_description
1 polymer ?
#
loop_
_entity_poly.entity_id
_entity_poly.type
_entity_poly.pdbx_seq_one_letter_code
_entity_poly.pdbx_strand_id
1 'polypeptide(L)'
;MKTKLILIEGETRELIQQAAKQVERIVNHRGVTAVRVKEVEGSLLNLSRLAHFTESEYEELLLNEPSFAPMIIRESMTIGKHRYIDYEIPTLQASLPKSLMDQLKAHATFQFPFERHIEIVEERFESFVHKVASETDSLYIVEAAMILAPLHYASLQPTLPETKLVDYVQRLDAILAPLQPWLIYIGMMESEQDRNLYGALQLNKVRVSALNDEPIDGDDLEELLAYIK
;
A
#
# COMPACT_ATOMS: atom_id res chain seq x y z
N MET A 1 19.78 6.37 -13.63
CA MET A 1 18.62 6.95 -12.94
C MET A 1 18.61 6.44 -11.50
N LYS A 2 18.41 7.31 -10.49
CA LYS A 2 18.11 6.84 -9.13
C LYS A 2 16.72 6.18 -9.11
N THR A 3 16.47 5.24 -8.21
CA THR A 3 15.12 4.67 -8.06
C THR A 3 14.10 5.77 -7.82
N LYS A 4 13.01 5.74 -8.58
CA LYS A 4 11.90 6.69 -8.51
C LYS A 4 10.61 5.97 -8.15
N LEU A 5 9.69 6.71 -7.54
CA LEU A 5 8.39 6.20 -7.12
C LEU A 5 7.26 7.03 -7.74
N ILE A 6 6.28 6.35 -8.33
CA ILE A 6 4.98 6.92 -8.70
C ILE A 6 3.93 6.29 -7.80
N LEU A 7 3.13 7.13 -7.17
CA LEU A 7 1.99 6.76 -6.34
C LEU A 7 0.73 7.04 -7.14
N ILE A 8 -0.23 6.11 -7.10
CA ILE A 8 -1.51 6.27 -7.79
C ILE A 8 -2.65 6.10 -6.79
N GLU A 9 -3.42 7.17 -6.61
CA GLU A 9 -4.61 7.22 -5.77
C GLU A 9 -5.84 7.49 -6.64
N GLY A 10 -7.02 7.04 -6.22
CA GLY A 10 -8.27 7.40 -6.87
C GLY A 10 -9.47 6.75 -6.21
N GLU A 11 -10.68 7.18 -6.55
CA GLU A 11 -11.90 6.73 -5.83
C GLU A 11 -12.17 5.22 -5.94
N THR A 12 -11.81 4.61 -7.07
CA THR A 12 -12.08 3.20 -7.33
C THR A 12 -10.82 2.46 -7.72
N ARG A 13 -10.77 1.19 -7.32
CA ARG A 13 -9.68 0.28 -7.63
C ARG A 13 -9.49 0.11 -9.14
N GLU A 14 -10.58 0.10 -9.90
CA GLU A 14 -10.57 -0.01 -11.35
C GLU A 14 -9.83 1.16 -11.99
N LEU A 15 -10.10 2.40 -11.53
CA LEU A 15 -9.44 3.61 -12.03
C LEU A 15 -7.94 3.60 -11.73
N ILE A 16 -7.57 3.25 -10.49
CA ILE A 16 -6.17 3.15 -10.05
C ILE A 16 -5.41 2.13 -10.91
N GLN A 17 -6.00 0.95 -11.12
CA GLN A 17 -5.36 -0.11 -11.90
C GLN A 17 -5.22 0.24 -13.39
N GLN A 18 -6.18 0.95 -13.96
CA GLN A 18 -6.13 1.44 -15.33
C GLN A 18 -5.02 2.49 -15.48
N ALA A 19 -4.94 3.45 -14.57
CA ALA A 19 -3.89 4.45 -14.54
C ALA A 19 -2.49 3.83 -14.40
N ALA A 20 -2.33 2.88 -13.48
CA ALA A 20 -1.08 2.19 -13.26
C ALA A 20 -0.61 1.45 -14.51
N LYS A 21 -1.54 0.80 -15.24
CA LYS A 21 -1.25 0.17 -16.54
C LYS A 21 -0.82 1.20 -17.58
N GLN A 22 -1.45 2.36 -17.58
CA GLN A 22 -1.16 3.39 -18.57
C GLN A 22 0.20 4.05 -18.32
N VAL A 23 0.49 4.42 -17.08
CA VAL A 23 1.82 4.93 -16.68
C VAL A 23 2.90 3.90 -17.02
N GLU A 24 2.69 2.63 -16.66
CA GLU A 24 3.57 1.51 -17.02
C GLU A 24 3.80 1.41 -18.53
N ARG A 25 2.75 1.55 -19.35
CA ARG A 25 2.90 1.57 -20.82
C ARG A 25 3.74 2.77 -21.25
N ILE A 26 3.43 3.98 -20.80
CA ILE A 26 4.13 5.21 -21.20
C ILE A 26 5.64 5.09 -20.91
N VAL A 27 6.01 4.62 -19.71
CA VAL A 27 7.42 4.51 -19.30
C VAL A 27 8.14 3.38 -20.04
N ASN A 28 7.48 2.24 -20.27
CA ASN A 28 8.05 1.14 -21.04
C ASN A 28 8.33 1.53 -22.50
N HIS A 29 7.44 2.31 -23.14
CA HIS A 29 7.67 2.84 -24.50
C HIS A 29 8.89 3.78 -24.57
N ARG A 30 9.36 4.30 -23.43
CA ARG A 30 10.56 5.15 -23.32
C ARG A 30 11.81 4.37 -22.88
N GLY A 31 11.71 3.04 -22.73
CA GLY A 31 12.82 2.17 -22.34
C GLY A 31 13.12 2.17 -20.84
N VAL A 32 12.21 2.66 -19.99
CA VAL A 32 12.32 2.60 -18.53
C VAL A 32 11.55 1.38 -18.03
N THR A 33 12.23 0.48 -17.34
CA THR A 33 11.59 -0.68 -16.69
C THR A 33 10.82 -0.21 -15.46
N ALA A 34 9.50 -0.44 -15.46
CA ALA A 34 8.67 -0.18 -14.30
C ALA A 34 8.25 -1.48 -13.58
N VAL A 35 8.26 -1.43 -12.25
CA VAL A 35 7.77 -2.48 -11.36
C VAL A 35 6.50 -1.99 -10.71
N ARG A 36 5.39 -2.70 -10.95
CA ARG A 36 4.11 -2.40 -10.32
C ARG A 36 3.96 -3.10 -8.99
N VAL A 37 3.66 -2.32 -7.96
CA VAL A 37 3.26 -2.78 -6.63
C VAL A 37 1.76 -2.57 -6.52
N LYS A 38 1.01 -3.64 -6.75
CA LYS A 38 -0.45 -3.61 -6.81
C LYS A 38 -1.07 -3.61 -5.43
N GLU A 39 -2.28 -3.07 -5.35
CA GLU A 39 -3.15 -3.21 -4.19
C GLU A 39 -3.84 -4.60 -4.22
N VAL A 40 -3.08 -5.70 -3.96
CA VAL A 40 -3.54 -7.04 -3.48
C VAL A 40 -2.38 -8.05 -3.31
N GLU A 41 -2.59 -8.98 -2.37
CA GLU A 41 -1.72 -10.08 -1.89
C GLU A 41 -0.30 -9.65 -1.48
N GLY A 42 -0.05 -9.61 -0.16
CA GLY A 42 1.23 -9.16 0.37
C GLY A 42 1.58 -7.70 0.07
N SER A 43 0.62 -6.90 -0.41
CA SER A 43 0.82 -5.46 -0.69
C SER A 43 1.11 -4.69 0.58
N LEU A 44 1.77 -3.53 0.46
CA LEU A 44 2.14 -2.65 1.57
C LEU A 44 0.93 -2.26 2.46
N LEU A 45 -0.29 -2.34 1.95
CA LEU A 45 -1.47 -1.69 2.54
C LEU A 45 -2.64 -2.62 2.82
N ASN A 46 -2.64 -3.85 2.28
CA ASN A 46 -3.74 -4.78 2.48
C ASN A 46 -3.62 -5.49 3.83
N LEU A 47 -3.93 -4.77 4.91
CA LEU A 47 -3.93 -5.33 6.27
C LEU A 47 -5.18 -6.16 6.55
N SER A 48 -6.31 -5.92 5.86
CA SER A 48 -7.58 -6.59 6.16
C SER A 48 -7.56 -8.12 6.03
N ARG A 49 -6.54 -8.67 5.38
CA ARG A 49 -6.32 -10.11 5.18
C ARG A 49 -5.23 -10.70 6.08
N LEU A 50 -4.57 -9.87 6.89
CA LEU A 50 -3.43 -10.27 7.71
C LEU A 50 -3.88 -10.61 9.12
N ALA A 51 -3.50 -11.79 9.59
CA ALA A 51 -3.47 -12.12 11.00
C ALA A 51 -2.13 -11.63 11.59
N HIS A 52 -2.16 -10.99 12.76
CA HIS A 52 -0.97 -10.53 13.49
C HIS A 52 -0.69 -11.40 14.70
N PHE A 53 0.59 -11.67 14.90
CA PHE A 53 1.12 -12.39 16.03
C PHE A 53 2.38 -11.70 16.57
N THR A 54 2.49 -11.65 17.89
CA THR A 54 3.80 -11.54 18.56
C THR A 54 4.63 -12.79 18.27
N GLU A 55 5.96 -12.71 18.46
CA GLU A 55 6.82 -13.89 18.26
C GLU A 55 6.39 -15.07 19.14
N SER A 56 6.01 -14.81 20.39
CA SER A 56 5.53 -15.86 21.31
C SER A 56 4.20 -16.48 20.86
N GLU A 57 3.23 -15.68 20.41
CA GLU A 57 1.95 -16.21 19.92
C GLU A 57 2.14 -17.01 18.62
N TYR A 58 3.08 -16.58 17.78
CA TYR A 58 3.43 -17.28 16.55
C TYR A 58 4.12 -18.62 16.83
N GLU A 59 5.07 -18.65 17.76
CA GLU A 59 5.69 -19.90 18.22
C GLU A 59 4.64 -20.86 18.80
N GLU A 60 3.73 -20.36 19.62
CA GLU A 60 2.61 -21.14 20.17
C GLU A 60 1.69 -21.69 19.06
N LEU A 61 1.35 -20.88 18.05
CA LEU A 61 0.59 -21.30 16.88
C LEU A 61 1.27 -22.49 16.17
N LEU A 62 2.58 -22.40 15.91
CA LEU A 62 3.33 -23.46 15.23
C LEU A 62 3.42 -24.74 16.07
N LEU A 63 3.53 -24.62 17.39
CA LEU A 63 3.57 -25.75 18.31
C LEU A 63 2.22 -26.48 18.40
N ASN A 64 1.12 -25.72 18.40
CA ASN A 64 -0.24 -26.27 18.47
C ASN A 64 -0.68 -26.88 17.13
N GLU A 65 -0.13 -26.42 16.01
CA GLU A 65 -0.52 -26.86 14.66
C GLU A 65 0.67 -27.46 13.85
N PRO A 66 1.35 -28.51 14.37
CA PRO A 66 2.61 -28.99 13.79
C PRO A 66 2.45 -29.54 12.37
N SER A 67 1.27 -30.06 12.02
CA SER A 67 0.98 -30.55 10.67
C SER A 67 0.90 -29.43 9.62
N PHE A 68 0.58 -28.20 10.05
CA PHE A 68 0.47 -27.03 9.17
C PHE A 68 1.64 -26.05 9.32
N ALA A 69 2.48 -26.22 10.33
CA ALA A 69 3.61 -25.34 10.61
C ALA A 69 4.51 -25.06 9.37
N PRO A 70 4.91 -26.04 8.53
CA PRO A 70 5.72 -25.73 7.34
C PRO A 70 5.01 -24.79 6.35
N MET A 71 3.69 -24.93 6.23
CA MET A 71 2.88 -24.07 5.37
C MET A 71 2.73 -22.68 5.98
N ILE A 72 2.43 -22.59 7.28
CA ILE A 72 2.32 -21.33 8.01
C ILE A 72 3.64 -20.55 7.94
N ILE A 73 4.78 -21.21 8.12
CA ILE A 73 6.10 -20.59 8.01
C ILE A 73 6.32 -20.01 6.61
N ARG A 74 6.03 -20.80 5.57
CA ARG A 74 6.22 -20.38 4.18
C ARG A 74 5.38 -19.16 3.81
N GLU A 75 4.13 -19.12 4.26
CA GLU A 75 3.19 -18.03 3.94
C GLU A 75 3.23 -16.87 4.94
N SER A 76 4.10 -16.95 5.95
CA SER A 76 4.26 -15.87 6.93
C SER A 76 5.28 -14.83 6.48
N MET A 77 5.09 -13.59 6.92
CA MET A 77 6.03 -12.50 6.76
C MET A 77 6.42 -11.92 8.12
N THR A 78 7.62 -11.33 8.17
CA THR A 78 8.14 -10.68 9.38
C THR A 78 8.22 -9.18 9.12
N ILE A 79 7.63 -8.40 10.01
CA ILE A 79 7.68 -6.93 9.96
C ILE A 79 8.01 -6.47 11.37
N GLY A 80 9.12 -5.76 11.51
CA GLY A 80 9.69 -5.42 12.81
C GLY A 80 9.93 -6.67 13.67
N LYS A 81 9.24 -6.75 14.80
CA LYS A 81 9.31 -7.87 15.77
C LYS A 81 8.08 -8.79 15.73
N HIS A 82 7.25 -8.66 14.70
CA HIS A 82 5.95 -9.33 14.62
C HIS A 82 5.86 -10.21 13.39
N ARG A 83 4.98 -11.21 13.48
CA ARG A 83 4.68 -12.16 12.40
C ARG A 83 3.29 -11.88 11.87
N TYR A 84 3.17 -11.98 10.56
CA TYR A 84 1.91 -11.77 9.86
C TYR A 84 1.65 -12.92 8.91
N ILE A 85 0.39 -13.33 8.78
CA ILE A 85 -0.05 -14.38 7.87
C ILE A 85 -1.21 -13.83 7.06
N ASP A 86 -1.09 -13.80 5.73
CA ASP A 86 -2.24 -13.53 4.84
C ASP A 86 -3.10 -14.79 4.76
N TYR A 87 -4.13 -14.86 5.60
CA TYR A 87 -4.97 -16.05 5.74
C TYR A 87 -5.95 -16.24 4.57
N GLU A 88 -5.99 -15.30 3.64
CA GLU A 88 -6.80 -15.40 2.43
C GLU A 88 -6.03 -15.87 1.20
N ILE A 89 -4.74 -16.20 1.34
CA ILE A 89 -3.99 -16.86 0.26
C ILE A 89 -4.72 -18.16 -0.12
N PRO A 90 -4.97 -18.42 -1.42
CA PRO A 90 -5.74 -19.59 -1.87
C PRO A 90 -5.21 -20.93 -1.35
N THR A 91 -3.88 -21.06 -1.22
CA THR A 91 -3.25 -22.28 -0.70
C THR A 91 -3.62 -22.54 0.76
N LEU A 92 -3.64 -21.50 1.61
CA LEU A 92 -4.07 -21.61 3.01
C LEU A 92 -5.58 -21.88 3.10
N GLN A 93 -6.39 -21.16 2.33
CA GLN A 93 -7.85 -21.36 2.34
C GLN A 93 -8.28 -22.77 1.94
N ALA A 94 -7.56 -23.38 0.99
CA ALA A 94 -7.84 -24.73 0.53
C ALA A 94 -7.34 -25.83 1.50
N SER A 95 -6.32 -25.53 2.32
CA SER A 95 -5.58 -26.55 3.06
C SER A 95 -5.82 -26.52 4.57
N LEU A 96 -6.07 -25.35 5.15
CA LEU A 96 -6.21 -25.21 6.59
C LEU A 96 -7.61 -25.65 7.05
N PRO A 97 -7.72 -26.36 8.18
CA PRO A 97 -9.01 -26.69 8.77
C PRO A 97 -9.72 -25.42 9.21
N LYS A 98 -11.05 -25.47 9.23
CA LYS A 98 -11.88 -24.32 9.61
C LYS A 98 -11.49 -23.73 10.98
N SER A 99 -11.19 -24.58 11.97
CA SER A 99 -10.79 -24.12 13.31
C SER A 99 -9.55 -23.23 13.28
N LEU A 100 -8.53 -23.62 12.51
CA LEU A 100 -7.30 -22.85 12.36
C LEU A 100 -7.53 -21.57 11.55
N MET A 101 -8.36 -21.63 10.51
CA MET A 101 -8.76 -20.45 9.75
C MET A 101 -9.52 -19.44 10.64
N ASP A 102 -10.42 -19.91 11.50
CA ASP A 102 -11.15 -19.07 12.45
C ASP A 102 -10.20 -18.47 13.49
N GLN A 103 -9.17 -19.22 13.93
CA GLN A 103 -8.10 -18.69 14.79
C GLN A 103 -7.31 -17.58 14.09
N LEU A 104 -6.89 -17.76 12.83
CA LEU A 104 -6.20 -16.69 12.08
C LEU A 104 -7.06 -15.43 11.97
N LYS A 105 -8.36 -15.58 11.67
CA LYS A 105 -9.30 -14.46 11.59
C LYS A 105 -9.54 -13.76 12.93
N ALA A 106 -9.43 -14.48 14.05
CA ALA A 106 -9.51 -13.87 15.38
C ALA A 106 -8.32 -12.94 15.66
N HIS A 107 -7.21 -13.13 14.95
CA HIS A 107 -6.01 -12.28 14.99
C HIS A 107 -5.96 -11.24 13.85
N ALA A 108 -7.07 -11.03 13.13
CA ALA A 108 -7.07 -10.17 11.95
C ALA A 108 -6.82 -8.69 12.30
N THR A 109 -5.87 -8.08 11.60
CA THR A 109 -5.40 -6.71 11.87
C THR A 109 -6.41 -5.61 11.55
N PHE A 110 -7.49 -5.89 10.81
CA PHE A 110 -8.57 -4.90 10.60
C PHE A 110 -9.29 -4.51 11.91
N GLN A 111 -9.15 -5.34 12.95
CA GLN A 111 -9.72 -5.06 14.27
C GLN A 111 -8.82 -4.15 15.12
N PHE A 112 -7.66 -3.74 14.61
CA PHE A 112 -6.72 -2.94 15.37
C PHE A 112 -7.16 -1.49 15.51
N PRO A 113 -6.79 -0.82 16.63
CA PRO A 113 -6.86 0.63 16.73
C PRO A 113 -6.09 1.29 15.58
N PHE A 114 -6.54 2.48 15.18
CA PHE A 114 -5.96 3.22 14.07
C PHE A 114 -4.44 3.45 14.23
N GLU A 115 -3.98 3.73 15.45
CA GLU A 115 -2.55 3.93 15.75
C GLU A 115 -1.73 2.71 15.39
N ARG A 116 -2.23 1.52 15.73
CA ARG A 116 -1.53 0.28 15.44
C ARG A 116 -1.55 -0.06 13.96
N HIS A 117 -2.66 0.26 13.28
CA HIS A 117 -2.73 0.14 11.83
C HIS A 117 -1.65 0.99 11.15
N ILE A 118 -1.54 2.25 11.56
CA ILE A 118 -0.54 3.18 11.01
C ILE A 118 0.88 2.66 11.21
N GLU A 119 1.23 2.25 12.43
CA GLU A 119 2.58 1.74 12.73
C GLU A 119 3.00 0.63 11.76
N ILE A 120 2.08 -0.31 11.46
CA ILE A 120 2.35 -1.42 10.55
C ILE A 120 2.56 -0.93 9.12
N VAL A 121 1.75 0.02 8.67
CA VAL A 121 1.88 0.60 7.32
C VAL A 121 3.20 1.37 7.20
N GLU A 122 3.55 2.17 8.20
CA GLU A 122 4.82 2.92 8.26
C GLU A 122 6.02 1.97 8.20
N GLU A 123 6.07 0.93 9.05
CA GLU A 123 7.15 -0.07 9.03
C GLU A 123 7.30 -0.78 7.67
N ARG A 124 6.17 -1.03 6.99
CA ARG A 124 6.16 -1.64 5.66
C ARG A 124 6.71 -0.71 4.59
N PHE A 125 6.34 0.57 4.62
CA PHE A 125 6.91 1.56 3.70
C PHE A 125 8.37 1.82 3.98
N GLU A 126 8.79 1.89 5.24
CA GLU A 126 10.21 1.99 5.61
C GLU A 126 11.00 0.81 5.06
N SER A 127 10.51 -0.41 5.24
CA SER A 127 11.14 -1.62 4.72
C SER A 127 11.20 -1.61 3.19
N PHE A 128 10.13 -1.17 2.53
CA PHE A 128 10.08 -1.01 1.08
C PHE A 128 11.11 0.00 0.58
N VAL A 129 11.11 1.21 1.14
CA VAL A 129 12.03 2.28 0.79
C VAL A 129 13.47 1.83 1.01
N HIS A 130 13.78 1.20 2.15
CA HIS A 130 15.11 0.68 2.45
C HIS A 130 15.56 -0.34 1.39
N LYS A 131 14.67 -1.26 1.00
CA LYS A 131 14.97 -2.27 -0.02
C LYS A 131 15.25 -1.63 -1.38
N VAL A 132 14.37 -0.76 -1.85
CA VAL A 132 14.41 -0.27 -3.25
C VAL A 132 15.30 0.97 -3.45
N ALA A 133 15.61 1.72 -2.40
CA ALA A 133 16.48 2.90 -2.48
C ALA A 133 17.92 2.56 -2.89
N SER A 134 18.37 1.32 -2.64
CA SER A 134 19.68 0.82 -3.07
C SER A 134 19.71 0.34 -4.53
N GLU A 135 18.55 0.17 -5.15
CA GLU A 135 18.45 -0.24 -6.54
C GLU A 135 18.81 0.92 -7.49
N THR A 136 19.19 0.58 -8.71
CA THR A 136 19.47 1.56 -9.77
C THR A 136 18.53 1.31 -10.95
N ASP A 137 18.16 2.39 -11.64
CA ASP A 137 17.40 2.34 -12.90
C ASP A 137 16.02 1.66 -12.82
N SER A 138 15.39 1.68 -11.65
CA SER A 138 14.06 1.12 -11.42
C SER A 138 13.03 2.20 -11.15
N LEU A 139 11.85 2.08 -11.75
CA LEU A 139 10.68 2.91 -11.46
C LEU A 139 9.63 2.05 -10.78
N TYR A 140 9.24 2.41 -9.57
CA TYR A 140 8.15 1.73 -8.87
C TYR A 140 6.85 2.48 -9.07
N ILE A 141 5.77 1.75 -9.37
CA ILE A 141 4.41 2.29 -9.47
C ILE A 141 3.58 1.60 -8.38
N VAL A 142 3.21 2.33 -7.33
CA VAL A 142 2.45 1.80 -6.19
C VAL A 142 1.01 2.30 -6.25
N GLU A 143 0.07 1.37 -6.09
CA GLU A 143 -1.38 1.60 -6.11
C GLU A 143 -1.93 1.81 -4.68
N ALA A 144 -2.79 2.81 -4.46
CA ALA A 144 -3.62 3.05 -3.27
C ALA A 144 -2.86 3.14 -1.91
N ALA A 145 -1.79 3.91 -1.86
CA ALA A 145 -0.79 3.93 -0.78
C ALA A 145 -0.95 4.98 0.32
N MET A 146 -1.69 6.04 0.09
CA MET A 146 -1.49 7.29 0.82
C MET A 146 -2.77 7.89 1.35
N ILE A 147 -3.79 8.08 0.50
CA ILE A 147 -4.99 8.86 0.84
C ILE A 147 -6.20 7.93 1.02
N LEU A 148 -6.38 6.94 0.15
CA LEU A 148 -7.52 6.03 0.27
C LEU A 148 -7.48 5.16 1.52
N ALA A 149 -6.31 4.59 1.84
CA ALA A 149 -6.16 3.74 3.01
C ALA A 149 -6.61 4.46 4.31
N PRO A 150 -6.09 5.65 4.68
CA PRO A 150 -6.52 6.32 5.90
C PRO A 150 -7.99 6.75 5.87
N LEU A 151 -8.55 7.16 4.71
CA LEU A 151 -9.97 7.48 4.58
C LEU A 151 -10.85 6.25 4.81
N HIS A 152 -10.45 5.09 4.29
CA HIS A 152 -11.15 3.84 4.55
C HIS A 152 -11.17 3.52 6.05
N TYR A 153 -10.03 3.62 6.74
CA TYR A 153 -10.00 3.38 8.19
C TYR A 153 -10.77 4.42 9.00
N ALA A 154 -10.70 5.70 8.61
CA ALA A 154 -11.50 6.75 9.23
C ALA A 154 -13.00 6.46 9.12
N SER A 155 -13.46 5.91 7.99
CA SER A 155 -14.87 5.52 7.81
C SER A 155 -15.31 4.41 8.78
N LEU A 156 -14.38 3.56 9.24
CA LEU A 156 -14.64 2.51 10.24
C LEU A 156 -14.58 3.04 11.68
N GLN A 157 -14.01 4.22 11.90
CA GLN A 157 -13.83 4.83 13.23
C GLN A 157 -14.32 6.29 13.23
N PRO A 158 -15.65 6.53 13.34
CA PRO A 158 -16.23 7.87 13.19
C PRO A 158 -15.75 8.93 14.18
N THR A 159 -15.10 8.52 15.27
CA THR A 159 -14.53 9.41 16.30
C THR A 159 -13.06 9.76 16.05
N LEU A 160 -12.45 9.25 14.98
CA LEU A 160 -11.05 9.50 14.67
C LEU A 160 -10.84 10.97 14.28
N PRO A 161 -9.99 11.73 15.00
CA PRO A 161 -9.72 13.12 14.66
C PRO A 161 -9.01 13.24 13.30
N GLU A 162 -9.45 14.18 12.48
CA GLU A 162 -8.83 14.45 11.17
C GLU A 162 -7.33 14.77 11.28
N THR A 163 -6.91 15.43 12.36
CA THR A 163 -5.50 15.73 12.62
C THR A 163 -4.64 14.48 12.63
N LYS A 164 -5.14 13.33 13.13
CA LYS A 164 -4.39 12.08 13.10
C LYS A 164 -4.21 11.52 11.69
N LEU A 165 -5.17 11.76 10.80
CA LEU A 165 -5.08 11.36 9.39
C LEU A 165 -4.07 12.25 8.65
N VAL A 166 -4.10 13.56 8.91
CA VAL A 166 -3.11 14.52 8.38
C VAL A 166 -1.70 14.13 8.83
N ASP A 167 -1.52 13.89 10.13
CA ASP A 167 -0.22 13.49 10.69
C ASP A 167 0.28 12.18 10.05
N TYR A 168 -0.60 11.21 9.82
CA TYR A 168 -0.27 9.96 9.13
C TYR A 168 0.22 10.19 7.69
N VAL A 169 -0.53 10.96 6.90
CA VAL A 169 -0.20 11.23 5.50
C VAL A 169 1.14 11.98 5.40
N GLN A 170 1.43 12.90 6.32
CA GLN A 170 2.71 13.59 6.40
C GLN A 170 3.89 12.68 6.78
N ARG A 171 3.68 11.71 7.69
CA ARG A 171 4.73 10.74 8.03
C ARG A 171 5.03 9.80 6.86
N LEU A 172 4.01 9.33 6.14
CA LEU A 172 4.24 8.56 4.91
C LEU A 172 4.99 9.34 3.84
N ASP A 173 4.64 10.61 3.64
CA ASP A 173 5.37 11.50 2.72
C ASP A 173 6.87 11.56 3.07
N ALA A 174 7.18 11.75 4.36
CA ALA A 174 8.56 11.76 4.84
C ALA A 174 9.29 10.41 4.65
N ILE A 175 8.61 9.28 4.89
CA ILE A 175 9.18 7.94 4.67
C ILE A 175 9.51 7.73 3.19
N LEU A 176 8.62 8.18 2.29
CA LEU A 176 8.75 7.98 0.85
C LEU A 176 9.71 8.96 0.17
N ALA A 177 9.99 10.11 0.78
CA ALA A 177 10.82 11.20 0.25
C ALA A 177 12.16 10.76 -0.42
N PRO A 178 12.91 9.76 0.10
CA PRO A 178 14.14 9.29 -0.55
C PRO A 178 13.94 8.76 -1.99
N LEU A 179 12.73 8.31 -2.33
CA LEU A 179 12.36 7.82 -3.66
C LEU A 179 11.80 8.92 -4.58
N GLN A 180 11.83 10.17 -4.13
CA GLN A 180 11.35 11.36 -4.85
C GLN A 180 9.91 11.22 -5.36
N PRO A 181 8.95 10.79 -4.53
CA PRO A 181 7.66 10.31 -4.98
C PRO A 181 6.89 11.33 -5.82
N TRP A 182 6.18 10.84 -6.83
CA TRP A 182 5.24 11.60 -7.65
C TRP A 182 3.85 11.00 -7.53
N LEU A 183 2.89 11.75 -6.99
CA LEU A 183 1.52 11.30 -6.78
C LEU A 183 0.62 11.70 -7.95
N ILE A 184 -0.06 10.71 -8.52
CA ILE A 184 -1.15 10.89 -9.47
C ILE A 184 -2.45 10.58 -8.73
N TYR A 185 -3.28 11.60 -8.50
CA TYR A 185 -4.61 11.43 -7.93
C TYR A 185 -5.67 11.46 -9.02
N ILE A 186 -6.52 10.44 -9.10
CA ILE A 186 -7.54 10.27 -10.15
C ILE A 186 -8.93 10.42 -9.53
N GLY A 187 -9.71 11.34 -10.09
CA GLY A 187 -11.10 11.58 -9.69
C GLY A 187 -11.32 12.90 -8.98
N MET A 188 -12.47 13.01 -8.30
CA MET A 188 -12.87 14.23 -7.62
C MET A 188 -12.59 14.14 -6.12
N MET A 189 -11.94 15.17 -5.58
CA MET A 189 -11.90 15.36 -4.13
C MET A 189 -13.22 16.00 -3.71
N GLU A 190 -14.22 15.17 -3.49
CA GLU A 190 -15.57 15.62 -3.17
C GLU A 190 -15.66 16.11 -1.72
N SER A 191 -14.99 15.42 -0.78
CA SER A 191 -15.03 15.76 0.64
C SER A 191 -13.98 16.82 1.01
N GLU A 192 -14.28 17.62 2.05
CA GLU A 192 -13.31 18.56 2.63
C GLU A 192 -12.10 17.82 3.21
N GLN A 193 -12.35 16.65 3.82
CA GLN A 193 -11.33 15.78 4.37
C GLN A 193 -10.33 15.32 3.29
N ASP A 194 -10.80 14.88 2.12
CA ASP A 194 -9.93 14.43 1.02
C ASP A 194 -9.02 15.57 0.56
N ARG A 195 -9.57 16.78 0.45
CA ARG A 195 -8.81 17.99 0.06
C ARG A 195 -7.77 18.35 1.10
N ASN A 196 -8.08 18.21 2.38
CA ASN A 196 -7.14 18.49 3.46
C ASN A 196 -6.00 17.48 3.47
N LEU A 197 -6.29 16.18 3.32
CA LEU A 197 -5.27 15.13 3.23
C LEU A 197 -4.37 15.32 2.00
N TYR A 198 -4.96 15.55 0.83
CA TYR A 198 -4.21 15.86 -0.39
C TYR A 198 -3.37 17.13 -0.21
N GLY A 199 -3.93 18.18 0.40
CA GLY A 199 -3.26 19.45 0.67
C GLY A 199 -2.06 19.33 1.61
N ALA A 200 -2.13 18.42 2.59
CA ALA A 200 -1.07 18.19 3.57
C ALA A 200 0.23 17.62 2.97
N LEU A 201 0.14 16.94 1.83
CA LEU A 201 1.28 16.33 1.14
C LEU A 201 2.24 17.35 0.54
N GLN A 202 3.54 17.16 0.79
CA GLN A 202 4.64 17.98 0.28
C GLN A 202 5.32 17.37 -0.95
N LEU A 203 5.09 16.08 -1.23
CA LEU A 203 5.53 15.48 -2.48
C LEU A 203 4.96 16.15 -3.73
N ASN A 204 5.63 15.92 -4.85
CA ASN A 204 5.14 16.34 -6.16
C ASN A 204 3.85 15.58 -6.48
N LYS A 205 2.81 16.30 -6.90
CA LYS A 205 1.49 15.72 -7.10
C LYS A 205 0.75 16.39 -8.25
N VAL A 206 0.00 15.58 -8.97
CA VAL A 206 -0.91 15.99 -10.04
C VAL A 206 -2.29 15.42 -9.75
N ARG A 207 -3.33 16.13 -10.19
CA ARG A 207 -4.72 15.68 -10.10
C ARG A 207 -5.29 15.55 -11.50
N VAL A 208 -5.83 14.37 -11.80
CA VAL A 208 -6.45 14.04 -13.08
C VAL A 208 -7.96 13.81 -12.86
N SER A 209 -8.81 14.51 -13.60
CA SER A 209 -10.27 14.49 -13.38
C SER A 209 -10.95 13.20 -13.84
N ALA A 210 -10.45 12.56 -14.89
CA ALA A 210 -10.95 11.27 -15.36
C ALA A 210 -9.91 10.60 -16.26
N LEU A 211 -9.79 9.28 -16.13
CA LEU A 211 -9.26 8.42 -17.18
C LEU A 211 -10.47 7.87 -17.95
N ASN A 212 -11.00 8.67 -18.88
CA ASN A 212 -11.64 8.05 -20.03
C ASN A 212 -10.51 7.44 -20.89
N ASP A 213 -10.79 6.72 -21.98
CA ASP A 213 -9.74 6.20 -22.88
C ASP A 213 -8.76 7.27 -23.46
N GLU A 214 -8.86 8.53 -23.00
CA GLU A 214 -7.95 9.62 -23.29
C GLU A 214 -6.69 9.56 -22.40
N PRO A 215 -5.50 9.69 -23.01
CA PRO A 215 -4.25 9.55 -22.30
C PRO A 215 -4.03 10.66 -21.27
N ILE A 216 -3.19 10.44 -20.24
CA ILE A 216 -2.48 11.53 -19.56
C ILE A 216 -1.83 12.35 -20.68
N ASP A 217 -2.30 13.57 -20.87
CA ASP A 217 -1.95 14.42 -22.01
C ASP A 217 -1.47 15.81 -21.55
N GLY A 218 -1.12 16.65 -22.53
CA GLY A 218 -0.69 18.01 -22.28
C GLY A 218 0.48 18.15 -21.29
N ASP A 219 0.40 19.19 -20.46
CA ASP A 219 1.45 19.57 -19.52
C ASP A 219 1.69 18.50 -18.44
N ASP A 220 0.66 17.77 -18.03
CA ASP A 220 0.77 16.70 -17.02
C ASP A 220 1.63 15.53 -17.52
N LEU A 221 1.52 15.20 -18.82
CA LEU A 221 2.37 14.20 -19.46
C LEU A 221 3.81 14.72 -19.57
N GLU A 222 4.02 15.99 -19.90
CA GLU A 222 5.35 16.58 -19.97
C GLU A 222 6.05 16.59 -18.61
N GLU A 223 5.33 16.92 -17.54
CA GLU A 223 5.83 16.86 -16.17
C GLU A 223 6.14 15.43 -15.73
N LEU A 224 5.25 14.46 -15.99
CA LEU A 224 5.52 13.05 -15.73
C LEU A 224 6.78 12.58 -16.47
N LEU A 225 6.90 12.92 -17.76
CA LEU A 225 8.06 12.55 -18.57
C LEU A 225 9.34 13.24 -18.12
N ALA A 226 9.27 14.49 -17.66
CA ALA A 226 10.39 15.20 -17.05
C ALA A 226 10.80 14.53 -15.73
N TYR A 227 9.83 14.13 -14.92
CA TYR A 227 10.04 13.39 -13.68
C TYR A 227 10.66 12.01 -13.94
N ILE A 228 10.35 11.32 -15.04
CA ILE A 228 10.91 9.98 -15.33
C ILE A 228 12.38 10.06 -15.80
N LYS A 229 12.81 11.11 -16.52
CA LYS A 229 14.20 11.26 -17.02
C LYS A 229 15.24 11.31 -15.89
#